data_AF-A0AB40EC27-F1
#
_entry.id   AF-A0AB40EC27-F1
#
_cell.length_a   1.000
_cell.length_b   1.000
_cell.length_c   1.000
_cell.angle_alpha   90.00
_cell.angle_beta   90.00
_cell.angle_gamma   90.00
#
_symmetry.space_group_name_H-M   'P 1'
#
loop_
_entity.id
_entity.type
_entity.pdbx_description
1 polymer ?
#
loop_
_entity_poly.entity_id
_entity_poly.type
_entity_poly.pdbx_seq_one_letter_code
_entity_poly.pdbx_strand_id
1 'polypeptide(L)'
;MAPHGESIIPSPNTPPTPTTFSTRITAGNFSKPPRLPSESLHRTVSDISFELSKAQEAAAMDLDDLPPISEVEDAKCECCGMVEECTPEYIEKIREKFFGKWVCGLCSEAVKEELQKKRNDNSNNCSGSGNNNKEVEEALGVHMSACVRFNKFGRAYPVLFQAEAMREMFKKSQSDGRIRAKSISPRDPSNKKGGIARSSSCIPAITKDLYTST
;
A
#
# COMPACT_ATOMS: atom_id res chain seq x y z
N MET A 1 20.60 21.60 12.68
CA MET A 1 21.51 20.63 13.32
C MET A 1 20.72 19.36 13.60
N ALA A 2 20.87 18.35 12.74
CA ALA A 2 20.42 16.97 12.95
C ALA A 2 21.29 16.07 12.06
N PRO A 3 22.07 15.12 12.61
CA PRO A 3 22.75 14.06 11.85
C PRO A 3 21.93 12.75 11.97
N HIS A 4 22.05 11.70 11.16
CA HIS A 4 22.70 11.41 9.89
C HIS A 4 21.87 10.24 9.31
N GLY A 5 21.58 10.28 8.01
CA GLY A 5 21.08 9.11 7.28
C GLY A 5 22.26 8.42 6.60
N GLU A 6 22.25 7.08 6.64
CA GLU A 6 23.00 6.27 5.68
C GLU A 6 22.11 5.11 5.22
N SER A 7 21.92 5.05 3.91
CA SER A 7 21.28 3.95 3.19
C SER A 7 22.37 2.98 2.74
N ILE A 8 22.29 1.73 3.18
CA ILE A 8 23.16 0.66 2.68
C ILE A 8 22.40 -0.11 1.61
N ILE A 9 22.89 -0.01 0.37
CA ILE A 9 22.50 -0.83 -0.78
C ILE A 9 23.22 -2.19 -0.63
N PRO A 10 22.54 -3.35 -0.71
CA PRO A 10 23.24 -4.62 -0.79
C PRO A 10 23.63 -4.92 -2.24
N SER A 11 24.93 -5.09 -2.47
CA SER A 11 25.48 -5.67 -3.69
C SER A 11 25.14 -7.18 -3.75
N PRO A 12 24.81 -7.75 -4.92
CA PRO A 12 24.56 -9.17 -5.06
C PRO A 12 25.91 -9.86 -5.28
N ASN A 13 26.36 -10.69 -4.32
CA ASN A 13 27.28 -11.84 -4.51
C ASN A 13 27.99 -12.23 -3.20
N THR A 14 27.26 -12.79 -2.22
CA THR A 14 27.89 -13.52 -1.10
C THR A 14 27.01 -14.70 -0.65
N PRO A 15 27.59 -15.90 -0.46
CA PRO A 15 26.85 -17.10 -0.06
C PRO A 15 26.45 -17.07 1.43
N PRO A 16 25.37 -17.77 1.84
CA PRO A 16 24.87 -17.72 3.21
C PRO A 16 25.72 -18.56 4.16
N THR A 17 26.28 -17.92 5.19
CA THR A 17 26.85 -18.59 6.37
C THR A 17 25.75 -18.84 7.42
N PRO A 18 25.71 -20.01 8.09
CA PRO A 18 24.70 -20.29 9.11
C PRO A 18 24.98 -19.53 10.40
N THR A 19 24.05 -18.64 10.78
CA THR A 19 24.09 -17.88 12.03
C THR A 19 23.57 -18.75 13.18
N THR A 20 24.47 -19.31 13.98
CA THR A 20 24.13 -20.05 15.20
C THR A 20 23.70 -19.07 16.30
N PHE A 21 22.42 -19.10 16.69
CA PHE A 21 21.92 -18.42 17.89
C PHE A 21 22.56 -19.03 19.14
N SER A 22 23.31 -18.21 19.89
CA SER A 22 23.95 -18.61 21.14
C SER A 22 23.03 -18.28 22.32
N THR A 23 22.29 -19.27 22.81
CA THR A 23 21.52 -19.16 24.06
C THR A 23 22.44 -19.45 25.24
N ARG A 24 22.76 -18.42 26.05
CA ARG A 24 23.45 -18.60 27.33
C ARG A 24 22.50 -19.26 28.32
N ILE A 25 22.74 -20.54 28.64
CA ILE A 25 22.11 -21.21 29.78
C ILE A 25 23.03 -21.06 30.99
N THR A 26 22.49 -20.47 32.05
CA THR A 26 23.09 -20.32 33.38
C THR A 26 23.35 -21.70 34.01
N ALA A 27 24.56 -21.88 34.55
CA ALA A 27 25.00 -23.11 35.19
C ALA A 27 24.25 -23.35 36.51
N GLY A 28 23.36 -24.33 36.51
CA GLY A 28 22.83 -24.97 37.71
C GLY A 28 23.40 -26.39 37.82
N ASN A 29 23.97 -26.73 38.98
CA ASN A 29 24.55 -28.04 39.26
C ASN A 29 23.46 -29.12 39.24
N PHE A 30 23.46 -29.98 38.23
CA PHE A 30 22.68 -31.21 38.19
C PHE A 30 23.60 -32.43 38.16
N SER A 31 23.49 -33.27 39.18
CA SER A 31 24.21 -34.54 39.29
C SER A 31 23.86 -35.45 38.10
N LYS A 32 24.87 -35.97 37.41
CA LYS A 32 24.70 -36.94 36.31
C LYS A 32 24.07 -38.24 36.85
N PRO A 33 23.04 -38.83 36.20
CA PRO A 33 22.55 -40.14 36.60
C PRO A 33 23.55 -41.24 36.19
N PRO A 34 23.63 -42.36 36.93
CA PRO A 34 24.54 -43.45 36.59
C PRO A 34 24.19 -44.07 35.24
N ARG A 35 25.20 -44.31 34.39
CA ARG A 35 25.05 -45.05 33.13
C ARG A 35 24.89 -46.53 33.45
N LEU A 36 23.77 -47.12 33.04
CA LEU A 36 23.61 -48.58 33.00
C LEU A 36 24.26 -49.15 31.73
N PRO A 37 24.86 -50.35 31.78
CA PRO A 37 25.52 -50.98 30.62
C PRO A 37 24.47 -51.41 29.58
N SER A 38 24.76 -51.12 28.32
CA SER A 38 23.86 -51.24 27.17
C SER A 38 24.02 -52.55 26.38
N GLU A 39 24.24 -53.69 27.05
CA GLU A 39 24.32 -54.98 26.38
C GLU A 39 23.07 -55.81 26.68
N SER A 40 22.07 -55.74 25.78
CA SER A 40 21.11 -56.82 25.44
C SER A 40 19.72 -56.35 24.96
N LEU A 41 19.47 -55.04 24.76
CA LEU A 41 18.24 -54.62 24.10
C LEU A 41 18.42 -54.68 22.56
N HIS A 42 18.20 -55.86 21.98
CA HIS A 42 18.06 -55.97 20.53
C HIS A 42 16.79 -55.21 20.12
N ARG A 43 16.95 -54.02 19.52
CA ARG A 43 15.85 -53.33 18.84
C ARG A 43 15.40 -54.22 17.68
N THR A 44 14.19 -54.74 17.75
CA THR A 44 13.54 -55.31 16.57
C THR A 44 13.30 -54.16 15.59
N VAL A 45 14.05 -54.15 14.49
CA VAL A 45 13.82 -53.22 13.40
C VAL A 45 12.64 -53.78 12.61
N SER A 46 11.57 -53.01 12.44
CA SER A 46 10.45 -53.45 11.62
C SER A 46 10.82 -53.34 10.14
N ASP A 47 10.58 -54.42 9.37
CA ASP A 47 10.85 -54.49 7.93
C ASP A 47 10.04 -53.46 7.11
N ILE A 48 9.07 -52.79 7.75
CA ILE A 48 8.26 -51.70 7.18
C ILE A 48 9.15 -50.53 6.72
N SER A 49 10.24 -50.21 7.43
CA SER A 49 11.16 -49.15 7.00
C SER A 49 11.92 -49.50 5.71
N PHE A 50 12.24 -50.78 5.50
CA PHE A 50 12.97 -51.23 4.32
C PHE A 50 12.03 -51.33 3.10
N GLU A 51 10.80 -51.82 3.29
CA GLU A 51 9.80 -51.85 2.24
C GLU A 51 9.36 -50.44 1.80
N LEU A 52 9.25 -49.48 2.73
CA LEU A 52 8.94 -48.08 2.37
C LEU A 52 10.09 -47.41 1.61
N SER A 53 11.35 -47.67 1.98
CA SER A 53 12.51 -47.12 1.24
C SER A 53 12.64 -47.76 -0.14
N LYS A 54 12.40 -49.07 -0.27
CA LYS A 54 12.37 -49.77 -1.56
C LYS A 54 11.19 -49.35 -2.44
N ALA A 55 10.01 -49.13 -1.86
CA ALA A 55 8.85 -48.60 -2.59
C ALA A 55 9.08 -47.14 -3.03
N GLN A 56 9.78 -46.35 -2.22
CA GLN A 56 10.17 -44.98 -2.57
C GLN A 56 11.26 -44.93 -3.65
N GLU A 57 12.22 -45.86 -3.64
CA GLU A 57 13.21 -46.02 -4.72
C GLU A 57 12.57 -46.54 -6.01
N ALA A 58 11.61 -47.48 -5.93
CA ALA A 58 10.86 -47.98 -7.08
C ALA A 58 9.93 -46.89 -7.67
N ALA A 59 9.35 -46.03 -6.84
CA ALA A 59 8.55 -44.88 -7.28
C ALA A 59 9.41 -43.70 -7.76
N ALA A 60 10.66 -43.58 -7.31
CA ALA A 60 11.59 -42.54 -7.75
C ALA A 60 12.10 -42.76 -9.18
N MET A 61 11.98 -43.96 -9.74
CA MET A 61 12.35 -44.23 -11.14
C MET A 61 11.26 -43.83 -12.15
N ASP A 62 10.08 -43.42 -11.68
CA ASP A 62 8.91 -43.09 -12.52
C ASP A 62 8.35 -41.68 -12.24
N LEU A 63 9.10 -40.85 -11.49
CA LEU A 63 8.69 -39.48 -11.12
C LEU A 63 9.46 -38.37 -11.86
N ASP A 64 10.55 -38.72 -12.56
CA ASP A 64 11.35 -37.77 -13.34
C ASP A 64 10.74 -37.42 -14.71
N ASP A 65 9.63 -38.08 -15.11
CA ASP A 65 8.96 -37.86 -16.41
C ASP A 65 7.56 -37.23 -16.28
N LEU A 66 7.21 -36.71 -15.09
CA LEU A 66 6.02 -35.87 -14.95
C LEU A 66 6.35 -34.47 -15.50
N PRO A 67 5.63 -33.96 -16.53
CA PRO A 67 5.82 -32.61 -17.00
C PRO A 67 5.63 -31.63 -15.84
N PRO A 68 6.45 -30.57 -15.70
CA PRO A 68 6.26 -29.58 -14.65
C PRO A 68 4.87 -28.99 -14.79
N ILE A 69 4.02 -29.26 -13.79
CA ILE A 69 2.65 -28.77 -13.74
C ILE A 69 2.72 -27.31 -13.29
N SER A 70 3.14 -26.42 -14.19
CA SER A 70 2.93 -24.98 -14.03
C SER A 70 1.46 -24.69 -14.39
N GLU A 71 0.53 -25.15 -13.54
CA GLU A 71 -0.91 -24.92 -13.68
C GLU A 71 -1.26 -23.41 -13.73
N VAL A 72 -0.35 -22.57 -13.23
CA VAL A 72 -0.49 -21.12 -13.13
C VAL A 72 0.73 -20.40 -13.71
N GLU A 73 0.49 -19.20 -14.22
CA GLU A 73 1.50 -18.27 -14.75
C GLU A 73 1.38 -16.90 -14.06
N ASP A 74 2.50 -16.21 -13.92
CA ASP A 74 2.55 -14.85 -13.37
C ASP A 74 2.11 -13.81 -14.41
N ALA A 75 0.99 -13.16 -14.15
CA ALA A 75 0.40 -12.18 -15.06
C ALA A 75 0.37 -10.77 -14.45
N LYS A 76 1.08 -9.83 -15.07
CA LYS A 76 1.17 -8.44 -14.62
C LYS A 76 0.01 -7.58 -15.13
N CYS A 77 -0.84 -7.11 -14.22
CA CYS A 77 -1.98 -6.25 -14.54
C CYS A 77 -1.56 -4.96 -15.24
N GLU A 78 -2.23 -4.62 -16.34
CA GLU A 78 -1.93 -3.43 -17.14
C GLU A 78 -2.44 -2.11 -16.51
N CYS A 79 -3.35 -2.19 -15.53
CA CYS A 79 -3.86 -1.03 -14.81
C CYS A 79 -2.96 -0.61 -13.64
N CYS A 80 -2.66 -1.55 -12.73
CA CYS A 80 -1.98 -1.28 -11.46
C CYS A 80 -0.57 -1.86 -11.37
N GLY A 81 -0.13 -2.66 -12.35
CA GLY A 81 1.20 -3.26 -12.38
C GLY A 81 1.46 -4.34 -11.33
N MET A 82 0.44 -4.74 -10.55
CA MET A 82 0.53 -5.89 -9.65
C MET A 82 0.58 -7.19 -10.46
N VAL A 83 1.32 -8.17 -9.96
CA VAL A 83 1.42 -9.51 -10.54
C VAL A 83 0.49 -10.44 -9.76
N GLU A 84 -0.27 -11.24 -10.48
CA GLU A 84 -1.14 -12.30 -9.93
C GLU A 84 -0.78 -13.62 -10.61
N GLU A 85 -0.73 -14.71 -9.82
CA GLU A 85 -0.61 -16.08 -10.32
C GLU A 85 -1.99 -16.53 -10.83
N CYS A 86 -2.10 -16.87 -12.11
CA CYS A 86 -3.38 -17.18 -12.76
C CYS A 86 -3.23 -18.32 -13.77
N THR A 87 -4.30 -19.10 -13.97
CA THR A 87 -4.31 -20.10 -15.03
C THR A 87 -4.32 -19.42 -16.41
N PRO A 88 -3.66 -19.97 -17.43
CA PRO A 88 -3.63 -19.38 -18.78
C PRO A 88 -5.04 -19.21 -19.37
N GLU A 89 -5.93 -20.18 -19.14
CA GLU A 89 -7.34 -20.08 -19.56
C GLU A 89 -8.08 -18.89 -18.94
N TYR A 90 -7.77 -18.55 -17.68
CA TYR A 90 -8.36 -17.38 -17.04
C TYR A 90 -7.79 -16.09 -17.62
N ILE A 91 -6.47 -16.07 -17.91
CA ILE A 91 -5.81 -14.94 -18.58
C ILE A 91 -6.45 -14.63 -19.93
N GLU A 92 -6.67 -15.64 -20.76
CA GLU A 92 -7.32 -15.48 -22.06
C GLU A 92 -8.75 -14.93 -21.93
N LYS A 93 -9.57 -15.50 -21.04
CA LYS A 93 -10.95 -15.03 -20.78
C LYS A 93 -11.00 -13.58 -20.33
N ILE A 94 -10.02 -13.13 -19.54
CA ILE A 94 -9.95 -11.72 -19.11
C ILE A 94 -9.50 -10.83 -20.27
N ARG A 95 -8.50 -11.24 -21.05
CA ARG A 95 -8.06 -10.50 -22.23
C ARG A 95 -9.18 -10.32 -23.24
N GLU A 96 -10.00 -11.33 -23.48
CA GLU A 96 -11.18 -11.23 -24.34
C GLU A 96 -12.19 -10.18 -23.85
N LYS A 97 -12.39 -10.09 -22.52
CA LYS A 97 -13.32 -9.12 -21.92
C LYS A 97 -12.81 -7.69 -21.94
N PHE A 98 -11.50 -7.49 -21.89
CA PHE A 98 -10.86 -6.18 -21.72
C PHE A 98 -9.96 -5.80 -22.90
N PHE A 99 -10.40 -6.06 -24.13
CA PHE A 99 -9.75 -5.57 -25.36
C PHE A 99 -8.28 -6.02 -25.49
N GLY A 100 -8.02 -7.29 -25.19
CA GLY A 100 -6.70 -7.90 -25.23
C GLY A 100 -5.85 -7.65 -23.99
N LYS A 101 -6.33 -6.85 -23.02
CA LYS A 101 -5.55 -6.46 -21.84
C LYS A 101 -5.75 -7.39 -20.67
N TRP A 102 -4.67 -7.72 -19.98
CA TRP A 102 -4.76 -8.43 -18.71
C TRP A 102 -5.04 -7.45 -17.56
N VAL A 103 -6.13 -7.71 -16.84
CA VAL A 103 -6.63 -6.88 -15.74
C VAL A 103 -6.82 -7.78 -14.52
N CYS A 104 -6.19 -7.42 -13.39
CA CYS A 104 -6.32 -8.19 -12.16
C CYS A 104 -7.77 -8.21 -11.62
N GLY A 105 -8.05 -9.13 -10.68
CA GLY A 105 -9.38 -9.28 -10.10
C GLY A 105 -9.96 -7.98 -9.53
N LEU A 106 -9.15 -7.20 -8.81
CA LEU A 106 -9.59 -5.94 -8.19
C LEU A 106 -9.87 -4.84 -9.23
N CYS A 107 -9.01 -4.70 -10.24
CA CYS A 107 -9.22 -3.72 -11.30
C CYS A 107 -10.43 -4.11 -12.19
N SER A 108 -10.69 -5.41 -12.36
CA SER A 108 -11.85 -5.90 -13.10
C SER A 108 -13.16 -5.47 -12.43
N GLU A 109 -13.27 -5.58 -11.11
CA GLU A 109 -14.44 -5.10 -10.36
C GLU A 109 -14.57 -3.57 -10.42
N ALA A 110 -13.45 -2.85 -10.32
CA ALA A 110 -13.47 -1.40 -10.44
C ALA A 110 -13.97 -0.94 -11.83
N VAL A 111 -13.57 -1.60 -12.91
CA VAL A 111 -14.07 -1.29 -14.27
C VAL A 111 -15.57 -1.55 -14.39
N LYS A 112 -16.09 -2.63 -13.78
CA LYS A 112 -17.54 -2.87 -13.73
C LYS A 112 -18.28 -1.77 -12.97
N GLU A 113 -17.70 -1.27 -11.88
CA GLU A 113 -18.27 -0.15 -11.12
C GLU A 113 -18.30 1.14 -11.96
N GLU A 114 -17.23 1.46 -12.69
CA GLU A 114 -17.19 2.61 -13.61
C GLU A 114 -18.24 2.50 -14.73
N LEU A 115 -18.46 1.30 -15.25
CA LEU A 115 -19.52 1.03 -16.21
C LEU A 115 -20.91 1.29 -15.61
N GLN A 116 -21.15 0.84 -14.38
CA GLN A 116 -22.42 1.07 -13.69
C GLN A 116 -22.65 2.55 -13.36
N LYS A 117 -21.61 3.29 -12.95
CA LYS A 117 -21.69 4.74 -12.73
C LYS A 117 -22.14 5.46 -13.99
N LYS A 118 -21.52 5.17 -15.14
CA LYS A 118 -21.94 5.76 -16.42
C LYS A 118 -23.40 5.46 -16.75
N ARG A 119 -23.85 4.22 -16.53
CA ARG A 119 -25.26 3.85 -16.75
C ARG A 119 -26.22 4.62 -15.84
N ASN A 120 -25.82 4.90 -14.60
CA ASN A 120 -26.63 5.67 -13.64
C ASN A 120 -26.60 7.18 -13.93
N ASP A 121 -25.46 7.73 -14.31
CA ASP A 121 -25.26 9.17 -14.57
C ASP A 121 -25.87 9.61 -15.91
N ASN A 122 -26.06 8.68 -16.86
CA ASN A 122 -26.66 8.91 -18.18
C ASN A 122 -28.20 9.11 -18.18
N SER A 123 -28.78 9.61 -17.08
CA SER A 123 -30.19 10.06 -17.05
C SER A 123 -30.51 11.18 -18.07
N ASN A 124 -29.50 11.91 -18.57
CA ASN A 124 -29.71 13.10 -19.41
C ASN A 124 -29.16 13.05 -20.84
N ASN A 125 -28.52 11.97 -21.30
CA ASN A 125 -28.13 11.84 -22.71
C ASN A 125 -28.43 10.42 -23.21
N CYS A 126 -29.64 10.30 -23.74
CA CYS A 126 -30.10 9.12 -24.44
C CYS A 126 -29.29 8.93 -25.73
N SER A 127 -28.47 7.88 -25.78
CA SER A 127 -28.27 7.12 -27.00
C SER A 127 -28.32 5.65 -26.63
N GLY A 128 -29.53 5.19 -26.29
CA GLY A 128 -29.85 3.77 -26.31
C GLY A 128 -29.44 3.19 -27.66
N SER A 129 -28.76 2.05 -27.64
CA SER A 129 -28.03 1.42 -28.76
C SER A 129 -26.54 1.80 -28.84
N GLY A 130 -25.83 1.75 -27.70
CA GLY A 130 -24.38 1.69 -27.67
C GLY A 130 -23.91 0.25 -27.60
N ASN A 131 -22.99 -0.17 -28.46
CA ASN A 131 -22.31 -1.46 -28.36
C ASN A 131 -21.73 -1.63 -26.94
N ASN A 132 -22.13 -2.66 -26.18
CA ASN A 132 -21.65 -2.94 -24.81
C ASN A 132 -20.12 -2.88 -24.73
N ASN A 133 -19.43 -3.30 -25.80
CA ASN A 133 -17.98 -3.26 -25.87
C ASN A 133 -17.45 -1.82 -25.77
N LYS A 134 -18.06 -0.85 -26.43
CA LYS A 134 -17.61 0.55 -26.37
C LYS A 134 -17.71 1.10 -24.95
N GLU A 135 -18.78 0.78 -24.22
CA GLU A 135 -18.93 1.23 -22.83
C GLU A 135 -17.87 0.61 -21.91
N VAL A 136 -17.58 -0.69 -22.09
CA VAL A 136 -16.53 -1.39 -21.35
C VAL A 136 -15.16 -0.83 -21.66
N GLU A 137 -14.86 -0.55 -22.94
CA GLU A 137 -13.59 0.07 -23.35
C GLU A 137 -13.41 1.45 -22.71
N GLU A 138 -14.47 2.26 -22.71
CA GLU A 138 -14.45 3.58 -22.12
C GLU A 138 -14.31 3.54 -20.59
N ALA A 139 -15.01 2.61 -19.93
CA ALA A 139 -14.89 2.37 -18.49
C ALA A 139 -13.47 1.89 -18.13
N LEU A 140 -12.91 0.98 -18.93
CA LEU A 140 -11.53 0.52 -18.79
C LEU A 140 -10.53 1.67 -18.95
N GLY A 141 -10.72 2.55 -19.94
CA GLY A 141 -9.87 3.72 -20.15
C GLY A 141 -9.90 4.70 -18.98
N VAL A 142 -11.09 5.00 -18.45
CA VAL A 142 -11.25 5.85 -17.26
C VAL A 142 -10.52 5.24 -16.07
N HIS A 143 -10.77 3.97 -15.76
CA HIS A 143 -10.12 3.28 -14.65
C HIS A 143 -8.61 3.23 -14.83
N MET A 144 -8.10 2.86 -16.00
CA MET A 144 -6.66 2.72 -16.25
C MET A 144 -5.93 4.05 -16.05
N SER A 145 -6.50 5.15 -16.53
CA SER A 145 -5.92 6.48 -16.32
C SER A 145 -5.88 6.91 -14.83
N ALA A 146 -6.94 6.60 -14.08
CA ALA A 146 -7.02 6.88 -12.65
C ALA A 146 -6.07 5.98 -11.84
N CYS A 147 -6.02 4.69 -12.17
CA CYS A 147 -5.19 3.70 -11.53
C CYS A 147 -3.71 3.99 -11.72
N VAL A 148 -3.26 4.29 -12.95
CA VAL A 148 -1.87 4.66 -13.23
C VAL A 148 -1.47 5.93 -12.48
N ARG A 149 -2.34 6.95 -12.45
CA ARG A 149 -2.10 8.18 -11.68
C ARG A 149 -1.98 7.88 -10.19
N PHE A 150 -2.88 7.09 -9.64
CA PHE A 150 -2.86 6.68 -8.25
C PHE A 150 -1.58 5.90 -7.92
N ASN A 151 -1.17 4.97 -8.77
CA ASN A 151 0.02 4.16 -8.52
C ASN A 151 1.31 5.00 -8.60
N LYS A 152 1.37 5.95 -9.54
CA LYS A 152 2.51 6.86 -9.73
C LYS A 152 2.70 7.83 -8.57
N PHE A 153 1.62 8.35 -7.99
CA PHE A 153 1.69 9.40 -6.97
C PHE A 153 1.10 8.99 -5.63
N GLY A 154 -0.15 8.51 -5.63
CA GLY A 154 -0.86 8.12 -4.41
C GLY A 154 -0.19 6.98 -3.65
N ARG A 155 0.19 5.90 -4.35
CA ARG A 155 0.84 4.74 -3.73
C ARG A 155 2.34 4.94 -3.52
N ALA A 156 3.07 5.41 -4.53
CA ALA A 156 4.51 5.57 -4.46
C ALA A 156 4.95 6.72 -3.54
N TYR A 157 4.15 7.79 -3.45
CA TYR A 157 4.48 8.98 -2.66
C TYR A 157 3.28 9.51 -1.85
N PRO A 158 2.78 8.75 -0.85
CA PRO A 158 1.56 9.11 -0.11
C PRO A 158 1.63 10.51 0.52
N VAL A 159 2.80 10.92 1.00
CA VAL A 159 3.02 12.24 1.61
C VAL A 159 2.88 13.38 0.58
N LEU A 160 3.33 13.18 -0.66
CA LEU A 160 3.17 14.19 -1.71
C LEU A 160 1.71 14.36 -2.11
N PHE A 161 0.96 13.26 -2.16
CA PHE A 161 -0.47 13.28 -2.41
C PHE A 161 -1.24 13.98 -1.28
N GLN A 162 -0.89 13.70 -0.02
CA GLN A 162 -1.43 14.42 1.13
C GLN A 162 -1.11 15.93 1.07
N ALA A 163 0.14 16.28 0.77
CA ALA A 163 0.55 17.68 0.63
C ALA A 163 -0.18 18.37 -0.54
N GLU A 164 -0.46 17.65 -1.63
CA GLU A 164 -1.27 18.15 -2.74
C GLU A 164 -2.71 18.44 -2.32
N ALA A 165 -3.36 17.50 -1.61
CA ALA A 165 -4.68 17.71 -1.06
C ALA A 165 -4.73 18.92 -0.10
N MET A 166 -3.70 19.08 0.75
CA MET A 166 -3.56 20.27 1.59
C MET A 166 -3.47 21.56 0.77
N ARG A 167 -2.62 21.58 -0.27
CA ARG A 167 -2.52 22.73 -1.19
C ARG A 167 -3.84 23.03 -1.87
N GLU A 168 -4.59 22.02 -2.29
CA GLU A 168 -5.89 22.20 -2.94
C GLU A 168 -6.91 22.81 -1.99
N MET A 169 -6.98 22.36 -0.73
CA MET A 169 -7.83 22.97 0.30
C MET A 169 -7.52 24.45 0.51
N PHE A 170 -6.23 24.82 0.60
CA PHE A 170 -5.81 26.21 0.73
C PHE A 170 -6.03 27.04 -0.55
N LYS A 171 -5.95 26.44 -1.74
CA LYS A 171 -6.25 27.12 -3.01
C LYS A 171 -7.74 27.36 -3.19
N LYS A 172 -8.57 26.35 -2.94
CA LYS A 172 -10.04 26.44 -3.01
C LYS A 172 -10.56 27.52 -2.08
N SER A 173 -9.99 27.61 -0.89
CA SER A 173 -10.38 28.61 0.10
C SER A 173 -9.92 30.03 -0.23
N GLN A 174 -8.81 30.19 -0.98
CA GLN A 174 -8.40 31.47 -1.57
C GLN A 174 -9.29 31.88 -2.76
N SER A 175 -9.64 30.94 -3.65
CA SER A 175 -10.43 31.24 -4.86
C SER A 175 -11.91 31.50 -4.58
N ASP A 176 -12.48 30.91 -3.52
CA ASP A 176 -13.89 31.14 -3.15
C ASP A 176 -14.13 32.50 -2.48
N GLY A 177 -13.11 33.37 -2.36
CA GLY A 177 -13.22 34.75 -1.86
C GLY A 177 -13.75 34.90 -0.41
N ARG A 178 -14.14 33.79 0.22
CA ARG A 178 -14.79 33.73 1.55
C ARG A 178 -13.80 33.83 2.70
N ILE A 179 -12.49 33.76 2.45
CA ILE A 179 -11.43 34.10 3.42
C ILE A 179 -11.01 35.58 3.29
N ARG A 180 -11.98 36.50 3.20
CA ARG A 180 -11.99 37.54 4.24
C ARG A 180 -12.95 37.04 5.29
N ALA A 181 -12.49 36.09 6.12
CA ALA A 181 -13.23 35.65 7.27
C ALA A 181 -13.66 36.90 8.03
N LYS A 182 -14.96 37.24 7.97
CA LYS A 182 -15.58 38.02 9.03
C LYS A 182 -15.33 37.15 10.26
N SER A 183 -14.41 37.57 11.10
CA SER A 183 -14.16 36.95 12.39
C SER A 183 -15.51 36.59 13.02
N ILE A 184 -15.73 35.32 13.33
CA ILE A 184 -16.87 34.81 14.14
C ILE A 184 -16.81 35.30 15.59
N SER A 185 -15.97 36.29 15.90
CA SER A 185 -16.08 37.06 17.13
C SER A 185 -17.47 37.73 17.13
N PRO A 186 -18.30 37.54 18.17
CA PRO A 186 -19.55 38.27 18.33
C PRO A 186 -19.23 39.77 18.31
N ARG A 187 -19.40 40.40 17.14
CA ARG A 187 -19.21 41.83 17.00
C ARG A 187 -20.59 42.44 17.20
N ASP A 188 -20.77 43.01 18.38
CA ASP A 188 -21.85 43.93 18.71
C ASP A 188 -22.07 44.88 17.52
N PRO A 189 -23.31 45.11 17.04
CA PRO A 189 -23.57 46.01 15.93
C PRO A 189 -23.48 47.45 16.42
N SER A 190 -22.30 47.87 16.84
CA SER A 190 -22.00 49.26 17.14
C SER A 190 -20.54 49.57 16.86
N ASN A 191 -20.39 50.55 15.98
CA ASN A 191 -19.20 51.33 15.69
C ASN A 191 -18.12 50.72 14.77
N LYS A 192 -18.16 51.18 13.52
CA LYS A 192 -17.03 51.14 12.59
C LYS A 192 -15.93 52.08 13.14
N LYS A 193 -14.87 51.51 13.71
CA LYS A 193 -13.50 52.07 13.78
C LYS A 193 -12.63 51.10 14.58
N GLY A 194 -11.74 50.39 13.89
CA GLY A 194 -10.83 49.46 14.57
C GLY A 194 -10.25 48.44 13.61
N GLY A 195 -9.39 48.91 12.70
CA GLY A 195 -8.36 48.06 12.12
C GLY A 195 -7.22 47.98 13.11
N ILE A 196 -6.70 46.78 13.38
CA ILE A 196 -5.44 46.63 14.11
C ILE A 196 -4.35 47.24 13.21
N ALA A 197 -3.95 48.47 13.52
CA ALA A 197 -2.72 49.03 13.01
C ALA A 197 -1.55 48.29 13.66
N ARG A 198 -0.52 48.01 12.86
CA ARG A 198 0.72 47.35 13.30
C ARG A 198 1.31 48.17 14.45
N SER A 199 1.43 47.56 15.62
CA SER A 199 2.02 48.17 16.81
C SER A 199 3.52 48.42 16.59
N SER A 200 3.88 49.63 16.18
CA SER A 200 5.22 50.15 16.40
C SER A 200 5.24 50.88 17.74
N SER A 201 5.91 50.28 18.73
CA SER A 201 6.37 50.94 19.96
C SER A 201 5.26 51.35 20.95
N CYS A 202 5.08 50.54 21.97
CA CYS A 202 4.35 50.89 23.18
C CYS A 202 5.21 51.78 24.10
N ILE A 203 4.88 53.07 24.23
CA ILE A 203 5.09 53.87 25.46
C ILE A 203 3.93 54.89 25.57
N PRO A 204 2.94 54.69 26.44
CA PRO A 204 1.93 55.71 26.70
C PRO A 204 2.53 56.82 27.58
N ALA A 205 2.38 58.06 27.13
CA ALA A 205 2.90 59.26 27.75
C ALA A 205 2.38 59.46 29.18
N ILE A 206 3.23 59.20 30.18
CA ILE A 206 3.08 59.73 31.53
C ILE A 206 4.02 60.94 31.60
N THR A 207 3.50 62.13 31.33
CA THR A 207 3.98 63.39 31.93
C THR A 207 3.04 64.49 31.49
N LYS A 208 2.23 64.97 32.43
CA LYS A 208 1.80 66.36 32.58
C LYS A 208 0.88 66.37 33.79
N ASP A 209 1.45 66.73 34.92
CA ASP A 209 0.81 67.53 35.99
C ASP A 209 1.88 67.82 37.05
N LEU A 210 2.94 68.51 36.63
CA LEU A 210 3.77 69.32 37.50
C LEU A 210 3.97 70.63 36.73
N TYR A 211 3.87 71.77 37.42
CA TYR A 211 3.90 73.16 36.92
C TYR A 211 2.55 73.83 36.66
N THR A 212 1.75 73.99 37.72
CA THR A 212 1.09 75.28 37.99
C THR A 212 1.19 75.60 39.49
N SER A 213 2.35 76.09 39.90
CA SER A 213 2.51 76.85 41.14
C SER A 213 3.52 77.96 40.88
N THR A 214 3.08 79.10 40.39
CA THR A 214 3.30 80.43 41.02
C THR A 214 2.42 81.46 40.32
#